data_AF-A0A916VGC4-F1
#
_entry.id   AF-A0A916VGC4-F1
#
_cell.length_a   1.000
_cell.length_b   1.000
_cell.length_c   1.000
_cell.angle_alpha   90.00
_cell.angle_beta   90.00
_cell.angle_gamma   90.00
#
_symmetry.space_group_name_H-M   'P 1'
#
loop_
_entity.id
_entity.type
_entity.pdbx_description
1 polymer ?
#
loop_
_entity_poly.entity_id
_entity_poly.type
_entity_poly.pdbx_seq_one_letter_code
_entity_poly.pdbx_strand_id
1 'polypeptide(L)'
;MESQHGQIDLRSQREEVNPIPMPDLSGVIRSFVELDADVYHQDKQFNGNYLQVERSMIVDGNVTFNGTTFAGKNYIVASGDITFNVSTLESLHDEPLILYSENGDITIRSSQDKFRGIIYAPNGTVQIHTSNFELVGRIIADHITLNGSNFEILEQYDDLSLLNGFSQVMACHDRYYDLMSEVPFNDYNTPSNNATMYEIRELQFQVSRAMETDMVQALLLCHAVLEKVNELKEELVQEQLLLEQIAADPLGDYDGDGLLNGFELEMLSNYTNPLLYDTDGDGIPDGEEDPDQDGLSNLMEQELGTDPLSADTDGDGLKDGSEVRLGTDPLSVDTNGNGLIDSEEIYTQTILGPIPDVKLEITAIGDISEAVYIYDATSNIVADHEYSVTDSVYSVSGLYEFRSELPFERARIHLPVDLDKLGDREIEHVKMVYFDEELMTFIPLEKQGVDPATGTVWGETDHFSLYTLFYLPNLGAIWQVPFISGDRESNTEIIFLDVMFVIDSSGSMDWNDPNDYRKTAAKNFVDGLIPGTRVGVATVIARE
;
A
#
# COMPACT_ATOMS: atom_id res chain seq x y z
N MET A 1 -24.43 34.26 82.11
CA MET A 1 -23.05 34.74 82.31
C MET A 1 -22.26 33.49 82.61
N GLU A 2 -21.42 32.95 81.73
CA GLU A 2 -20.55 33.56 80.73
C GLU A 2 -20.62 32.80 79.40
N SER A 3 -20.54 33.55 78.30
CA SER A 3 -20.26 33.07 76.95
C SER A 3 -18.78 32.70 76.87
N GLN A 4 -18.46 31.41 76.71
CA GLN A 4 -17.12 31.04 76.26
C GLN A 4 -17.15 30.96 74.73
N HIS A 5 -16.71 32.05 74.09
CA HIS A 5 -16.16 32.00 72.74
C HIS A 5 -14.90 31.13 72.79
N GLY A 6 -15.04 29.85 72.47
CA GLY A 6 -13.91 28.94 72.33
C GLY A 6 -13.31 29.08 70.94
N GLN A 7 -12.34 29.97 70.78
CA GLN A 7 -11.40 29.90 69.66
C GLN A 7 -10.50 28.69 69.93
N ILE A 8 -10.73 27.56 69.25
CA ILE A 8 -9.81 26.43 69.31
C ILE A 8 -8.60 26.79 68.43
N ASP A 9 -7.59 27.40 69.05
CA ASP A 9 -6.25 27.47 68.44
C ASP A 9 -5.53 26.15 68.74
N LEU A 10 -5.44 25.31 67.71
CA LEU A 10 -4.82 23.98 67.75
C LEU A 10 -3.34 24.02 68.18
N ARG A 11 -2.71 25.20 68.28
CA ARG A 11 -1.34 25.36 68.82
C ARG A 11 -1.26 25.24 70.34
N SER A 12 -2.38 25.31 71.07
CA SER A 12 -2.39 25.18 72.53
C SER A 12 -2.19 23.74 73.03
N GLN A 13 -2.20 22.75 72.13
CA GLN A 13 -1.84 21.35 72.39
C GLN A 13 -0.64 20.92 71.54
N ARG A 14 0.55 21.47 71.81
CA ARG A 14 1.80 20.93 71.23
C ARG A 14 2.46 19.96 72.20
N GLU A 15 2.20 18.67 72.01
CA GLU A 15 3.31 17.71 72.06
C GLU A 15 4.05 17.81 70.72
N GLU A 16 5.36 17.62 70.72
CA GLU A 16 6.24 17.71 69.54
C GLU A 16 5.86 16.65 68.49
N VAL A 17 4.85 16.93 67.67
CA VAL A 17 4.50 16.13 66.50
C VAL A 17 5.19 16.75 65.29
N ASN A 18 5.96 15.95 64.55
CA ASN A 18 6.52 16.36 63.27
C ASN A 18 5.39 16.84 62.35
N PRO A 19 5.55 17.97 61.65
CA PRO A 19 4.55 18.40 60.68
C PRO A 19 4.33 17.29 59.66
N ILE A 20 3.09 16.84 59.54
CA ILE A 20 2.69 15.91 58.48
C ILE A 20 2.68 16.75 57.19
N PRO A 21 3.45 16.39 56.16
CA PRO A 21 3.40 17.10 54.88
C PRO A 21 1.98 17.01 54.30
N MET A 22 1.45 18.15 53.85
CA MET A 22 0.15 18.20 53.19
C MET A 22 0.21 17.33 51.91
N PRO A 23 -0.77 16.45 51.64
CA PRO A 23 -0.83 15.78 50.36
C PRO A 23 -1.05 16.83 49.27
N ASP A 24 -0.26 16.77 48.19
CA ASP A 24 -0.49 17.55 46.98
C ASP A 24 -1.52 16.83 46.12
N LEU A 25 -2.75 17.34 46.14
CA LEU A 25 -3.89 16.78 45.41
C LEU A 25 -4.26 17.67 44.21
N SER A 26 -3.41 18.64 43.87
CA SER A 26 -3.71 19.68 42.88
C SER A 26 -3.89 19.09 41.48
N GLY A 27 -2.94 18.27 41.04
CA GLY A 27 -3.02 17.58 39.74
C GLY A 27 -4.18 16.58 39.68
N VAL A 28 -4.43 15.90 40.81
CA VAL A 28 -5.54 14.94 40.95
C VAL A 28 -6.88 15.65 40.79
N ILE A 29 -7.12 16.74 41.52
CA ILE A 29 -8.40 17.46 41.48
C ILE A 29 -8.60 18.12 40.11
N ARG A 30 -7.60 18.79 39.54
CA ARG A 30 -7.73 19.41 38.20
C ARG A 30 -8.12 18.39 37.13
N SER A 31 -7.46 17.23 37.12
CA SER A 31 -7.78 16.16 36.16
C SER A 31 -9.23 15.66 36.28
N PHE A 32 -9.82 15.63 37.49
CA PHE A 32 -11.23 15.26 37.68
C PHE A 32 -12.22 16.27 37.13
N VAL A 33 -11.83 17.54 37.10
CA VAL A 33 -12.75 18.64 36.82
C VAL A 33 -12.81 18.93 35.32
N GLU A 34 -11.69 18.85 34.62
CA GLU A 34 -11.55 19.32 33.22
C GLU A 34 -12.40 18.55 32.20
N LEU A 35 -12.83 17.32 32.51
CA LEU A 35 -13.67 16.50 31.62
C LEU A 35 -15.11 17.02 31.45
N ASP A 36 -15.66 17.69 32.47
CA ASP A 36 -17.08 18.08 32.49
C ASP A 36 -17.37 19.29 33.38
N ALA A 37 -16.55 20.35 33.27
CA ALA A 37 -16.72 21.57 34.06
C ALA A 37 -17.17 22.80 33.26
N ASP A 38 -17.90 23.67 33.94
CA ASP A 38 -18.07 25.05 33.51
C ASP A 38 -16.79 25.83 33.84
N VAL A 39 -16.09 26.33 32.82
CA VAL A 39 -14.81 27.04 32.96
C VAL A 39 -15.00 28.55 32.88
N TYR A 40 -14.42 29.28 33.83
CA TYR A 40 -14.43 30.74 33.90
C TYR A 40 -13.00 31.27 34.03
N HIS A 41 -12.55 32.02 33.03
CA HIS A 41 -11.16 32.53 32.96
C HIS A 41 -10.87 33.78 33.80
N GLN A 42 -11.77 34.14 34.72
CA GLN A 42 -11.67 35.33 35.58
C GLN A 42 -12.57 35.17 36.81
N ASP A 43 -12.40 36.08 37.77
CA ASP A 43 -13.25 36.17 38.97
C ASP A 43 -14.75 36.06 38.64
N LYS A 44 -15.46 35.24 39.43
CA LYS A 44 -16.87 34.93 39.22
C LYS A 44 -17.69 35.14 40.47
N GLN A 45 -18.78 35.90 40.34
CA GLN A 45 -19.74 36.10 41.42
C GLN A 45 -21.14 35.63 41.01
N PHE A 46 -21.76 34.81 41.85
CA PHE A 46 -23.13 34.34 41.70
C PHE A 46 -24.03 35.01 42.76
N ASN A 47 -25.20 35.47 42.34
CA ASN A 47 -26.17 36.15 43.22
C ASN A 47 -27.56 35.57 42.99
N GLY A 48 -28.27 35.18 44.04
CA GLY A 48 -29.62 34.64 43.92
C GLY A 48 -30.17 34.08 45.23
N ASN A 49 -31.48 33.83 45.30
CA ASN A 49 -32.07 33.24 46.51
C ASN A 49 -31.71 31.77 46.66
N TYR A 50 -31.71 31.01 45.56
CA TYR A 50 -31.32 29.60 45.49
C TYR A 50 -30.26 29.45 44.39
N LEU A 51 -29.05 29.07 44.78
CA LEU A 51 -27.91 28.88 43.90
C LEU A 51 -27.62 27.38 43.80
N GLN A 52 -27.65 26.82 42.59
CA GLN A 52 -27.46 25.40 42.37
C GLN A 52 -26.28 25.16 41.43
N VAL A 53 -25.37 24.25 41.81
CA VAL A 53 -24.22 23.83 41.00
C VAL A 53 -24.30 22.32 40.78
N GLU A 54 -24.68 21.91 39.57
CA GLU A 54 -24.84 20.50 39.21
C GLU A 54 -23.60 19.89 38.55
N ARG A 55 -22.85 20.70 37.80
CA ARG A 55 -21.61 20.30 37.12
C ARG A 55 -20.41 20.82 37.91
N SER A 56 -19.26 20.21 37.68
CA SER A 56 -18.03 20.75 38.24
C SER A 56 -17.75 22.16 37.68
N MET A 57 -16.95 22.95 38.38
CA MET A 57 -16.65 24.33 38.01
C MET A 57 -15.17 24.64 38.19
N ILE A 58 -14.57 25.33 37.22
CA ILE A 58 -13.21 25.89 37.31
C ILE A 58 -13.30 27.41 37.20
N VAL A 59 -12.67 28.11 38.12
CA VAL A 59 -12.54 29.57 38.09
C VAL A 59 -11.06 29.96 38.17
N ASP A 60 -10.55 30.57 37.11
CA ASP A 60 -9.21 31.18 37.06
C ASP A 60 -9.22 32.54 37.77
N GLY A 61 -9.57 32.52 39.06
CA GLY A 61 -9.66 33.68 39.92
C GLY A 61 -10.42 33.36 41.20
N ASN A 62 -11.03 34.36 41.80
CA ASN A 62 -11.87 34.21 42.99
C ASN A 62 -13.31 33.85 42.60
N VAL A 63 -13.97 33.01 43.40
CA VAL A 63 -15.39 32.71 43.25
C VAL A 63 -16.18 33.09 44.50
N THR A 64 -17.30 33.79 44.31
CA THR A 64 -18.18 34.21 45.42
C THR A 64 -19.64 33.87 45.16
N PHE A 65 -20.29 33.21 46.11
CA PHE A 65 -21.72 32.89 46.09
C PHE A 65 -22.46 33.74 47.12
N ASN A 66 -23.40 34.59 46.70
CA ASN A 66 -24.22 35.41 47.60
C ASN A 66 -25.70 35.06 47.46
N GLY A 67 -26.33 34.66 48.56
CA GLY A 67 -27.71 34.20 48.48
C GLY A 67 -28.36 33.79 49.78
N THR A 68 -29.49 33.08 49.67
CA THR A 68 -30.12 32.43 50.83
C THR A 68 -29.66 30.99 50.94
N THR A 69 -29.71 30.22 49.86
CA THR A 69 -29.34 28.79 49.86
C THR A 69 -28.39 28.49 48.71
N PHE A 70 -27.35 27.73 48.99
CA PHE A 70 -26.48 27.10 48.01
C PHE A 70 -26.60 25.58 48.11
N ALA A 71 -26.86 24.92 46.98
CA ALA A 71 -26.87 23.46 46.86
C ALA A 71 -25.93 23.03 45.73
N GLY A 72 -24.87 22.27 46.04
CA GLY A 72 -23.86 21.89 45.06
C GLY A 72 -23.45 20.42 45.12
N LYS A 73 -22.94 19.90 44.01
CA LYS A 73 -22.26 18.61 43.93
C LYS A 73 -21.01 18.72 43.06
N ASN A 74 -20.19 17.67 43.06
CA ASN A 74 -18.92 17.58 42.32
C ASN A 74 -17.89 18.60 42.83
N TYR A 75 -17.12 19.23 41.93
CA TYR A 75 -16.00 20.09 42.30
C TYR A 75 -16.28 21.56 42.04
N ILE A 76 -15.87 22.41 42.97
CA ILE A 76 -15.70 23.85 42.75
C ILE A 76 -14.22 24.15 42.97
N VAL A 77 -13.54 24.46 41.87
CA VAL A 77 -12.11 24.75 41.84
C VAL A 77 -11.91 26.24 41.55
N ALA A 78 -11.10 26.89 42.37
CA ALA A 78 -10.70 28.27 42.16
C ALA A 78 -9.18 28.41 42.34
N SER A 79 -8.51 29.09 41.41
CA SER A 79 -7.09 29.42 41.58
C SER A 79 -6.86 30.43 42.72
N GLY A 80 -7.87 31.26 43.03
CA GLY A 80 -7.93 32.18 44.16
C GLY A 80 -8.96 31.77 45.22
N ASP A 81 -9.56 32.75 45.90
CA ASP A 81 -10.44 32.51 47.06
C ASP A 81 -11.80 31.92 46.67
N ILE A 82 -12.34 31.05 47.52
CA ILE A 82 -13.73 30.58 47.46
C ILE A 82 -14.52 31.18 48.63
N THR A 83 -15.55 31.98 48.33
CA THR A 83 -16.38 32.62 49.37
C THR A 83 -17.86 32.25 49.24
N PHE A 84 -18.45 31.76 50.33
CA PHE A 84 -19.89 31.58 50.47
C PHE A 84 -20.46 32.61 51.44
N ASN A 85 -21.42 33.41 50.98
CA ASN A 85 -22.22 34.34 51.79
C ASN A 85 -23.70 33.94 51.65
N VAL A 86 -24.08 32.84 52.29
CA VAL A 86 -25.41 32.21 52.15
C VAL A 86 -26.00 31.89 53.51
N SER A 87 -27.32 31.77 53.66
CA SER A 87 -27.89 31.30 54.93
C SER A 87 -27.73 29.79 55.12
N THR A 88 -27.83 29.03 54.02
CA THR A 88 -27.73 27.57 53.99
C THR A 88 -26.75 27.10 52.91
N LEU A 89 -25.84 26.19 53.26
CA LEU A 89 -24.95 25.48 52.33
C LEU A 89 -25.19 23.97 52.44
N GLU A 90 -25.55 23.32 51.33
CA GLU A 90 -25.89 21.89 51.31
C GLU A 90 -25.32 21.12 50.10
N SER A 91 -25.21 19.79 50.25
CA SER A 91 -24.96 18.86 49.15
C SER A 91 -26.22 18.68 48.31
N LEU A 92 -26.09 18.73 46.98
CA LEU A 92 -27.18 18.41 46.07
C LEU A 92 -27.32 16.88 45.93
N HIS A 93 -28.51 16.34 46.20
CA HIS A 93 -28.83 14.91 46.11
C HIS A 93 -27.95 13.98 46.97
N ASP A 94 -27.45 14.46 48.12
CA ASP A 94 -26.48 13.74 48.97
C ASP A 94 -25.14 13.39 48.27
N GLU A 95 -24.88 14.00 47.11
CA GLU A 95 -23.63 13.83 46.38
C GLU A 95 -22.48 14.61 47.05
N PRO A 96 -21.24 14.13 46.92
CA PRO A 96 -20.07 14.84 47.42
C PRO A 96 -19.92 16.23 46.80
N LEU A 97 -19.62 17.22 47.63
CA LEU A 97 -19.21 18.56 47.23
C LEU A 97 -17.76 18.80 47.65
N ILE A 98 -16.88 18.99 46.67
CA ILE A 98 -15.45 19.24 46.86
C ILE A 98 -15.18 20.72 46.58
N LEU A 99 -14.68 21.42 47.59
CA LEU A 99 -14.25 22.81 47.47
C LEU A 99 -12.73 22.84 47.44
N TYR A 100 -12.15 23.30 46.34
CA TYR A 100 -10.69 23.35 46.17
C TYR A 100 -10.22 24.76 45.80
N SER A 101 -9.48 25.37 46.73
CA SER A 101 -8.75 26.61 46.50
C SER A 101 -7.26 26.31 46.37
N GLU A 102 -6.66 26.67 45.23
CA GLU A 102 -5.27 26.30 44.94
C GLU A 102 -4.27 27.11 45.77
N ASN A 103 -4.48 28.43 45.76
CA ASN A 103 -3.57 29.40 46.36
C ASN A 103 -4.29 30.41 47.27
N GLY A 104 -5.61 30.33 47.40
CA GLY A 104 -6.43 31.25 48.18
C GLY A 104 -7.05 30.63 49.43
N ASP A 105 -7.85 31.42 50.12
CA ASP A 105 -8.61 31.03 51.30
C ASP A 105 -10.00 30.49 50.91
N ILE A 106 -10.57 29.63 51.76
CA ILE A 106 -11.98 29.22 51.66
C ILE A 106 -12.73 29.81 52.84
N THR A 107 -13.68 30.70 52.56
CA THR A 107 -14.50 31.35 53.60
C THR A 107 -15.97 31.00 53.45
N ILE A 108 -16.53 30.37 54.49
CA ILE A 108 -17.97 30.06 54.58
C ILE A 108 -18.59 31.00 55.61
N ARG A 109 -19.54 31.85 55.19
CA ARG A 109 -20.36 32.71 56.04
C ARG A 109 -21.81 32.31 55.90
N SER A 110 -22.33 31.65 56.93
CA SER A 110 -23.67 31.05 56.88
C SER A 110 -24.34 30.90 58.25
N SER A 111 -25.55 30.34 58.25
CA SER A 111 -26.30 30.03 59.47
C SER A 111 -26.44 28.53 59.71
N GLN A 112 -26.60 27.73 58.64
CA GLN A 112 -26.77 26.28 58.69
C GLN A 112 -26.02 25.63 57.53
N ASP A 113 -25.08 24.75 57.81
CA ASP A 113 -24.37 24.00 56.77
C ASP A 113 -24.56 22.50 57.00
N LYS A 114 -24.93 21.78 55.95
CA LYS A 114 -25.04 20.31 55.97
C LYS A 114 -24.65 19.74 54.63
N PHE A 115 -23.45 19.23 54.51
CA PHE A 115 -23.00 18.63 53.26
C PHE A 115 -21.99 17.50 53.48
N ARG A 116 -21.84 16.68 52.45
CA ARG A 116 -20.87 15.60 52.38
C ARG A 116 -19.78 16.01 51.41
N GLY A 117 -18.51 15.88 51.77
CA GLY A 117 -17.43 16.25 50.86
C GLY A 117 -16.11 16.67 51.51
N ILE A 118 -15.31 17.42 50.76
CA ILE A 118 -13.97 17.85 51.17
C ILE A 118 -13.84 19.36 50.99
N ILE A 119 -13.29 20.04 52.00
CA ILE A 119 -12.78 21.40 51.87
C ILE A 119 -11.25 21.33 51.83
N TYR A 120 -10.64 21.73 50.72
CA TYR A 120 -9.20 21.63 50.49
C TYR A 120 -8.62 22.99 50.09
N ALA A 121 -7.77 23.55 50.96
CA ALA A 121 -7.05 24.80 50.75
C ALA A 121 -5.61 24.65 51.26
N PRO A 122 -4.76 23.86 50.56
CA PRO A 122 -3.47 23.39 51.09
C PRO A 122 -2.50 24.53 51.46
N ASN A 123 -2.60 25.67 50.78
CA ASN A 123 -1.75 26.85 51.01
C ASN A 123 -2.50 28.00 51.70
N GLY A 124 -3.78 27.80 52.03
CA GLY A 124 -4.68 28.85 52.48
C GLY A 124 -5.29 28.56 53.85
N THR A 125 -6.14 29.49 54.27
CA THR A 125 -6.93 29.40 55.49
C THR A 125 -8.36 29.00 55.15
N VAL A 126 -8.88 27.99 55.85
CA VAL A 126 -10.32 27.70 55.87
C VAL A 126 -10.96 28.42 57.04
N GLN A 127 -11.88 29.34 56.75
CA GLN A 127 -12.60 30.15 57.75
C GLN A 127 -14.10 29.85 57.70
N ILE A 128 -14.63 29.24 58.76
CA ILE A 128 -16.05 28.87 58.82
C ILE A 128 -16.74 29.70 59.90
N HIS A 129 -17.70 30.52 59.47
CA HIS A 129 -18.50 31.42 60.29
C HIS A 129 -19.97 30.98 60.22
N THR A 130 -20.41 30.15 61.16
CA THR A 130 -21.75 29.53 61.10
C THR A 130 -22.34 29.22 62.47
N SER A 131 -23.67 29.17 62.57
CA SER A 131 -24.31 28.78 63.83
C SER A 131 -24.35 27.26 64.01
N ASN A 132 -24.47 26.51 62.91
CA ASN A 132 -24.55 25.06 62.91
C ASN A 132 -23.85 24.49 61.68
N PHE A 133 -22.79 23.73 61.88
CA PHE A 133 -21.99 23.11 60.83
C PHE A 133 -22.03 21.60 60.96
N GLU A 134 -22.50 20.90 59.93
CA GLU A 134 -22.42 19.44 59.80
C GLU A 134 -21.70 19.09 58.50
N LEU A 135 -20.49 18.51 58.62
CA LEU A 135 -19.72 17.99 57.49
C LEU A 135 -19.53 16.49 57.65
N VAL A 136 -19.97 15.72 56.66
CA VAL A 136 -19.57 14.31 56.51
C VAL A 136 -18.37 14.29 55.56
N GLY A 137 -17.15 14.24 56.10
CA GLY A 137 -15.92 14.30 55.33
C GLY A 137 -14.78 15.03 56.04
N ARG A 138 -13.94 15.77 55.29
CA ARG A 138 -12.69 16.34 55.81
C ARG A 138 -12.44 17.79 55.41
N ILE A 139 -11.70 18.49 56.28
CA ILE A 139 -11.13 19.82 56.02
C ILE A 139 -9.61 19.68 56.05
N ILE A 140 -8.96 20.11 54.97
CA ILE A 140 -7.50 20.05 54.81
C ILE A 140 -7.03 21.45 54.39
N ALA A 141 -6.27 22.12 55.25
CA ALA A 141 -5.75 23.45 55.00
C ALA A 141 -4.51 23.76 55.85
N ASP A 142 -3.75 24.78 55.47
CA ASP A 142 -2.61 25.27 56.27
C ASP A 142 -3.08 25.83 57.62
N HIS A 143 -4.19 26.57 57.61
CA HIS A 143 -4.84 27.09 58.81
C HIS A 143 -6.35 26.86 58.79
N ILE A 144 -6.92 26.45 59.92
CA ILE A 144 -8.38 26.27 60.08
C ILE A 144 -8.87 27.17 61.21
N THR A 145 -9.89 27.99 60.92
CA THR A 145 -10.56 28.84 61.91
C THR A 145 -12.06 28.53 61.91
N LEU A 146 -12.58 28.10 63.05
CA LEU A 146 -14.00 27.78 63.25
C LEU A 146 -14.62 28.78 64.22
N ASN A 147 -15.60 29.55 63.73
CA ASN A 147 -16.29 30.60 64.47
C ASN A 147 -17.80 30.32 64.46
N GLY A 148 -18.34 29.80 65.56
CA GLY A 148 -19.72 29.34 65.58
C GLY A 148 -20.22 28.80 66.91
N SER A 149 -21.43 28.23 66.90
CA SER A 149 -22.04 27.63 68.11
C SER A 149 -21.93 26.11 68.13
N ASN A 150 -22.28 25.44 67.03
CA ASN A 150 -22.28 23.97 66.91
C ASN A 150 -21.45 23.53 65.69
N PHE A 151 -20.49 22.64 65.91
CA PHE A 151 -19.68 22.02 64.86
C PHE A 151 -19.69 20.50 65.03
N GLU A 152 -20.06 19.80 63.96
CA GLU A 152 -19.99 18.35 63.84
C GLU A 152 -19.28 18.01 62.53
N ILE A 153 -18.13 17.33 62.67
CA ILE A 153 -17.38 16.79 61.53
C ILE A 153 -17.34 15.27 61.74
N LEU A 154 -17.99 14.56 60.83
CA LEU A 154 -18.11 13.10 60.83
C LEU A 154 -17.12 12.52 59.82
N GLU A 155 -15.99 12.03 60.33
CA GLU A 155 -14.99 11.31 59.52
C GLU A 155 -15.48 9.89 59.19
N GLN A 156 -15.27 9.46 57.95
CA GLN A 156 -15.39 8.05 57.56
C GLN A 156 -14.00 7.51 57.21
N TYR A 157 -13.84 6.18 57.30
CA TYR A 157 -12.55 5.50 57.11
C TYR A 157 -11.91 5.77 55.72
N ASP A 158 -12.68 6.31 54.78
CA ASP A 158 -12.30 6.45 53.37
C ASP A 158 -12.73 7.79 52.76
N ASP A 159 -12.78 8.89 53.52
CA ASP A 159 -13.20 10.18 52.93
C ASP A 159 -12.31 10.63 51.76
N LEU A 160 -11.08 10.14 51.66
CA LEU A 160 -10.21 10.40 50.50
C LEU A 160 -10.64 9.65 49.24
N SER A 161 -11.45 8.59 49.32
CA SER A 161 -12.05 7.97 48.12
C SER A 161 -13.13 8.82 47.48
N LEU A 162 -13.59 9.89 48.14
CA LEU A 162 -14.37 10.94 47.49
C LEU A 162 -13.58 11.63 46.37
N LEU A 163 -12.24 11.56 46.43
CA LEU A 163 -11.33 11.99 45.36
C LEU A 163 -10.97 10.85 44.41
N ASN A 164 -11.50 9.64 44.54
CA ASN A 164 -11.11 8.51 43.68
C ASN A 164 -11.97 8.40 42.41
N GLY A 165 -12.88 9.33 42.09
CA GLY A 165 -13.39 9.56 40.73
C GLY A 165 -13.94 8.38 39.90
N PHE A 166 -14.33 7.23 40.48
CA PHE A 166 -14.79 6.05 39.73
C PHE A 166 -15.94 6.36 38.76
N SER A 167 -16.90 7.15 39.24
CA SER A 167 -18.02 7.61 38.42
C SER A 167 -17.58 8.50 37.26
N GLN A 168 -16.51 9.29 37.42
CA GLN A 168 -15.98 10.18 36.39
C GLN A 168 -15.19 9.39 35.33
N VAL A 169 -14.42 8.38 35.73
CA VAL A 169 -13.76 7.47 34.78
C VAL A 169 -14.78 6.71 33.93
N MET A 170 -15.84 6.20 34.55
CA MET A 170 -16.94 5.53 33.83
C MET A 170 -17.67 6.49 32.88
N ALA A 171 -17.98 7.71 33.33
CA ALA A 171 -18.62 8.70 32.47
C ALA A 171 -17.73 9.12 31.28
N CYS A 172 -16.42 9.25 31.49
CA CYS A 172 -15.45 9.51 30.42
C CYS A 172 -15.42 8.35 29.41
N HIS A 173 -15.42 7.11 29.90
CA HIS A 173 -15.45 5.91 29.07
C HIS A 173 -16.72 5.81 28.21
N ASP A 174 -17.89 6.13 28.78
CA ASP A 174 -19.16 6.15 28.04
C ASP A 174 -19.13 7.23 26.93
N ARG A 175 -18.64 8.44 27.25
CA ARG A 175 -18.53 9.55 26.28
C ARG A 175 -17.61 9.23 25.10
N TYR A 176 -16.56 8.44 25.35
CA TYR A 176 -15.69 7.94 24.29
C TYR A 176 -16.48 7.11 23.27
N TYR A 177 -17.31 6.17 23.70
CA TYR A 177 -18.07 5.32 22.77
C TYR A 177 -19.07 6.12 21.94
N ASP A 178 -19.73 7.09 22.57
CA ASP A 178 -20.64 8.01 21.88
C ASP A 178 -19.89 8.78 20.79
N LEU A 179 -18.74 9.38 21.13
CA LEU A 179 -17.94 10.13 20.16
C LEU A 179 -17.42 9.23 19.03
N MET A 180 -16.94 8.04 19.34
CA MET A 180 -16.44 7.11 18.31
C MET A 180 -17.51 6.64 17.34
N SER A 181 -18.77 6.59 17.75
CA SER A 181 -19.86 6.22 16.84
C SER A 181 -20.09 7.25 15.72
N GLU A 182 -19.63 8.49 15.91
CA GLU A 182 -19.73 9.57 14.93
C GLU A 182 -18.49 9.67 14.03
N VAL A 183 -17.39 8.98 14.35
CA VAL A 183 -16.26 8.83 13.44
C VAL A 183 -16.60 7.66 12.51
N PRO A 184 -16.79 7.88 11.19
CA PRO A 184 -17.11 6.81 10.26
C PRO A 184 -15.97 5.78 10.26
N PHE A 185 -16.27 4.61 10.80
CA PHE A 185 -15.46 3.41 10.65
C PHE A 185 -15.72 2.81 9.27
N ASN A 186 -15.28 3.46 8.22
CA ASN A 186 -15.25 2.91 6.86
C ASN A 186 -14.30 3.79 6.05
N ASP A 187 -13.01 3.49 6.05
CA ASP A 187 -12.45 2.75 4.92
C ASP A 187 -11.09 2.17 5.31
N TYR A 188 -10.86 0.91 4.96
CA TYR A 188 -9.58 0.25 5.19
C TYR A 188 -8.53 0.66 4.14
N ASN A 189 -8.89 1.55 3.22
CA ASN A 189 -8.08 1.97 2.07
C ASN A 189 -7.45 3.35 2.20
N THR A 190 -7.72 4.14 3.25
CA THR A 190 -6.98 5.41 3.47
C THR A 190 -5.76 5.17 4.37
N PRO A 191 -4.51 5.36 3.89
CA PRO A 191 -3.29 5.14 4.66
C PRO A 191 -3.16 6.00 5.93
N SER A 192 -3.90 7.12 5.99
CA SER A 192 -3.81 8.14 7.04
C SER A 192 -4.25 7.65 8.43
N ASN A 193 -5.12 6.64 8.53
CA ASN A 193 -5.78 6.32 9.79
C ASN A 193 -5.17 5.17 10.61
N ASN A 194 -4.24 4.37 10.06
CA ASN A 194 -3.73 3.23 10.81
C ASN A 194 -2.94 3.67 12.06
N ALA A 195 -1.97 4.59 11.92
CA ALA A 195 -1.11 5.01 13.03
C ALA A 195 -1.88 5.66 14.19
N THR A 196 -2.78 6.60 13.88
CA THR A 196 -3.58 7.31 14.87
C THR A 196 -4.59 6.39 15.57
N MET A 197 -5.15 5.43 14.85
CA MET A 197 -6.04 4.42 15.43
C MET A 197 -5.31 3.43 16.34
N TYR A 198 -4.07 3.05 16.01
CA TYR A 198 -3.23 2.27 16.92
C TYR A 198 -2.93 3.05 18.21
N GLU A 199 -2.62 4.34 18.11
CA GLU A 199 -2.40 5.21 19.26
C GLU A 199 -3.64 5.29 20.16
N ILE A 200 -4.83 5.52 19.59
CA ILE A 200 -6.09 5.52 20.33
C ILE A 200 -6.31 4.19 21.05
N ARG A 201 -6.18 3.05 20.34
CA ARG A 201 -6.37 1.72 20.94
C ARG A 201 -5.37 1.43 22.06
N GLU A 202 -4.12 1.84 21.90
CA GLU A 202 -3.10 1.69 22.92
C GLU A 202 -3.41 2.54 24.16
N LEU A 203 -3.80 3.81 23.98
CA LEU A 203 -4.24 4.67 25.08
C LEU A 203 -5.44 4.07 25.81
N GLN A 204 -6.44 3.55 25.09
CA GLN A 204 -7.59 2.86 25.71
C GLN A 204 -7.19 1.62 26.51
N PHE A 205 -6.26 0.82 25.99
CA PHE A 205 -5.73 -0.33 26.71
C PHE A 205 -5.04 0.10 28.00
N GLN A 206 -4.28 1.19 27.95
CA GLN A 206 -3.65 1.78 29.14
C GLN A 206 -4.69 2.30 30.14
N VAL A 207 -5.80 2.92 29.68
CA VAL A 207 -6.92 3.31 30.56
C VAL A 207 -7.45 2.10 31.32
N SER A 208 -7.75 1.01 30.62
CA SER A 208 -8.32 -0.20 31.23
C SER A 208 -7.39 -0.82 32.28
N ARG A 209 -6.08 -0.83 32.02
CA ARG A 209 -5.08 -1.30 33.00
C ARG A 209 -4.94 -0.37 34.20
N ALA A 210 -4.99 0.94 33.96
CA ALA A 210 -4.92 1.93 35.03
C ALA A 210 -6.16 1.85 35.93
N MET A 211 -7.35 1.57 35.40
CA MET A 211 -8.57 1.39 36.21
C MET A 211 -8.44 0.31 37.31
N GLU A 212 -7.60 -0.71 37.10
CA GLU A 212 -7.35 -1.77 38.07
C GLU A 212 -6.32 -1.40 39.15
N THR A 213 -5.51 -0.37 38.92
CA THR A 213 -4.26 -0.13 39.68
C THR A 213 -4.10 1.30 40.19
N ASP A 214 -4.50 2.30 39.40
CA ASP A 214 -4.42 3.72 39.70
C ASP A 214 -5.52 4.49 38.94
N MET A 215 -6.53 4.92 39.68
CA MET A 215 -7.70 5.62 39.14
C MET A 215 -7.42 7.04 38.65
N VAL A 216 -6.42 7.72 39.20
CA VAL A 216 -6.01 9.05 38.74
C VAL A 216 -5.37 8.92 37.37
N GLN A 217 -4.48 7.94 37.22
CA GLN A 217 -3.84 7.67 35.94
C GLN A 217 -4.85 7.22 34.88
N ALA A 218 -5.87 6.43 35.26
CA ALA A 218 -6.93 5.99 34.37
C ALA A 218 -7.70 7.16 33.75
N LEU A 219 -7.97 8.19 34.56
CA LEU A 219 -8.69 9.35 34.09
C LEU A 219 -7.87 10.23 33.14
N LEU A 220 -6.59 10.47 33.48
CA LEU A 220 -5.67 11.23 32.62
C LEU A 220 -5.55 10.61 31.23
N LEU A 221 -5.41 9.28 31.17
CA LEU A 221 -5.37 8.55 29.91
C LEU A 221 -6.71 8.61 29.17
N CYS A 222 -7.84 8.58 29.87
CA CYS A 222 -9.17 8.66 29.25
C CYS A 222 -9.39 10.03 28.59
N HIS A 223 -8.93 11.11 29.25
CA HIS A 223 -8.96 12.45 28.67
C HIS A 223 -8.14 12.54 27.38
N ALA A 224 -6.91 12.01 27.38
CA ALA A 224 -6.07 11.98 26.19
C ALA A 224 -6.73 11.24 25.01
N VAL A 225 -7.45 10.14 25.28
CA VAL A 225 -8.23 9.44 24.25
C VAL A 225 -9.32 10.35 23.68
N LEU A 226 -10.08 11.06 24.52
CA LEU A 226 -11.16 11.94 24.07
C LEU A 226 -10.65 13.10 23.21
N GLU A 227 -9.53 13.73 23.59
CA GLU A 227 -8.90 14.80 22.80
C GLU A 227 -8.53 14.28 21.41
N LYS A 228 -7.87 13.12 21.33
CA LYS A 228 -7.46 12.54 20.05
C LYS A 228 -8.63 12.21 19.13
N VAL A 229 -9.74 11.73 19.70
CA VAL A 229 -10.97 11.45 18.93
C VAL A 229 -11.60 12.75 18.39
N ASN A 230 -11.57 13.84 19.16
CA ASN A 230 -12.09 15.12 18.68
C ASN A 230 -11.23 15.72 17.55
N GLU A 231 -9.90 15.61 17.64
CA GLU A 231 -9.00 16.02 16.56
C GLU A 231 -9.35 15.31 15.24
N LEU A 232 -9.50 13.98 15.27
CA LEU A 232 -9.88 13.19 14.10
C LEU A 232 -11.23 13.62 13.49
N LYS A 233 -12.20 13.98 14.33
CA LYS A 233 -13.50 14.47 13.83
C LYS A 233 -13.36 15.80 13.10
N GLU A 234 -12.57 16.72 13.64
CA GLU A 234 -12.35 18.01 13.00
C GLU A 234 -11.63 17.84 11.66
N GLU A 235 -10.61 16.98 11.61
CA GLU A 235 -9.88 16.64 10.37
C GLU A 235 -10.82 16.07 9.31
N LEU A 236 -11.66 15.10 9.66
CA LEU A 236 -12.64 14.51 8.74
C LEU A 236 -13.64 15.53 8.18
N VAL A 237 -14.11 16.46 9.02
CA VAL A 237 -15.02 17.53 8.55
C VAL A 237 -14.31 18.45 7.56
N GLN A 238 -13.03 18.75 7.76
CA GLN A 238 -12.26 19.54 6.80
C GLN A 238 -12.08 18.80 5.48
N GLU A 239 -11.75 17.51 5.53
CA GLU A 239 -11.58 16.67 4.34
C GLU A 239 -12.87 16.57 3.53
N GLN A 240 -14.02 16.32 4.17
CA GLN A 240 -15.33 16.30 3.50
C GLN A 240 -15.65 17.63 2.80
N LEU A 241 -15.37 18.74 3.49
CA LEU A 241 -15.61 20.07 2.93
C LEU A 241 -14.66 20.40 1.76
N LEU A 242 -13.46 19.81 1.76
CA LEU A 242 -12.51 19.94 0.67
C LEU A 242 -12.93 19.10 -0.54
N LEU A 243 -13.37 17.86 -0.32
CA LEU A 243 -13.93 17.01 -1.37
C LEU A 243 -15.17 17.64 -2.02
N GLU A 244 -16.04 18.29 -1.24
CA GLU A 244 -17.17 19.07 -1.80
C GLU A 244 -16.71 20.23 -2.71
N GLN A 245 -15.57 20.85 -2.41
CA GLN A 245 -14.99 21.91 -3.25
C GLN A 245 -14.37 21.34 -4.53
N ILE A 246 -13.66 20.22 -4.42
CA ILE A 246 -13.04 19.51 -5.54
C ILE A 246 -14.11 19.01 -6.51
N ALA A 247 -15.18 18.41 -5.99
CA ALA A 247 -16.33 17.98 -6.79
C ALA A 247 -17.03 19.15 -7.53
N ALA A 248 -16.86 20.40 -7.08
CA ALA A 248 -17.39 21.56 -7.76
C ALA A 248 -16.53 22.01 -8.97
N ASP A 249 -15.30 21.52 -9.10
CA ASP A 249 -14.41 21.73 -10.24
C ASP A 249 -13.96 20.40 -10.86
N PRO A 250 -14.87 19.68 -11.54
CA PRO A 250 -14.58 18.35 -12.08
C PRO A 250 -13.54 18.34 -13.22
N LEU A 251 -13.21 19.51 -13.77
CA LEU A 251 -12.17 19.66 -14.81
C LEU A 251 -10.83 20.15 -14.24
N GLY A 252 -10.76 20.36 -12.92
CA GLY A 252 -9.50 20.61 -12.22
C GLY A 252 -8.73 19.31 -12.00
N ASP A 253 -7.47 19.47 -11.60
CA ASP A 253 -6.53 18.42 -11.19
C ASP A 253 -5.93 18.96 -9.89
N TYR A 254 -6.47 18.50 -8.75
CA TYR A 254 -6.23 19.15 -7.46
C TYR A 254 -4.87 18.79 -6.86
N ASP A 255 -4.44 17.54 -6.98
CA ASP A 255 -3.17 17.04 -6.44
C ASP A 255 -2.03 17.01 -7.47
N GLY A 256 -2.33 17.21 -8.76
CA GLY A 256 -1.35 17.45 -9.82
C GLY A 256 -0.77 16.19 -10.42
N ASP A 257 -1.46 15.05 -10.34
CA ASP A 257 -1.04 13.77 -10.91
C ASP A 257 -1.41 13.62 -12.41
N GLY A 258 -2.27 14.50 -12.91
CA GLY A 258 -2.76 14.52 -14.29
C GLY A 258 -4.20 14.02 -14.48
N LEU A 259 -4.81 13.43 -13.44
CA LEU A 259 -6.21 13.04 -13.47
C LEU A 259 -7.12 14.23 -13.16
N LEU A 260 -8.28 14.24 -13.81
CA LEU A 260 -9.31 15.22 -13.53
C LEU A 260 -10.05 14.81 -12.26
N ASN A 261 -10.31 15.77 -11.37
CA ASN A 261 -11.10 15.58 -10.15
C ASN A 261 -12.41 14.80 -10.42
N GLY A 262 -13.09 15.10 -11.53
CA GLY A 262 -14.31 14.41 -11.92
C GLY A 262 -14.09 12.97 -12.38
N PHE A 263 -12.98 12.70 -13.07
CA PHE A 263 -12.61 11.35 -13.51
C PHE A 263 -12.32 10.44 -12.30
N GLU A 264 -11.55 10.95 -11.34
CA GLU A 264 -11.26 10.23 -10.09
C GLU A 264 -12.53 9.94 -9.29
N LEU A 265 -13.40 10.94 -9.12
CA LEU A 265 -14.63 10.80 -8.34
C LEU A 265 -15.71 9.93 -9.02
N GLU A 266 -15.74 9.86 -10.34
CA GLU A 266 -16.79 9.14 -11.09
C GLU A 266 -16.36 7.75 -11.56
N MET A 267 -15.12 7.60 -12.04
CA MET A 267 -14.59 6.35 -12.61
C MET A 267 -13.76 5.56 -11.60
N LEU A 268 -12.98 6.25 -10.75
CA LEU A 268 -11.96 5.64 -9.88
C LEU A 268 -12.23 5.83 -8.38
N SER A 269 -13.47 6.09 -7.96
CA SER A 269 -13.80 6.56 -6.60
C SER A 269 -13.36 5.66 -5.44
N ASN A 270 -13.01 4.40 -5.71
CA ASN A 270 -12.54 3.43 -4.71
C ASN A 270 -11.03 3.09 -4.86
N TYR A 271 -10.37 3.68 -5.85
CA TYR A 271 -9.01 3.38 -6.29
C TYR A 271 -8.11 4.60 -6.11
N THR A 272 -8.57 5.79 -6.50
CA THR A 272 -7.82 7.04 -6.37
C THR A 272 -8.52 8.01 -5.43
N ASN A 273 -7.78 9.02 -4.98
CA ASN A 273 -8.29 10.10 -4.14
C ASN A 273 -7.75 11.42 -4.69
N PRO A 274 -8.63 12.37 -5.10
CA PRO A 274 -8.23 13.64 -5.74
C PRO A 274 -7.45 14.60 -4.82
N LEU A 275 -7.17 14.18 -3.59
CA LEU A 275 -6.34 14.89 -2.63
C LEU A 275 -4.89 14.39 -2.59
N LEU A 276 -4.61 13.26 -3.23
CA LEU A 276 -3.40 12.48 -3.08
C LEU A 276 -2.85 12.11 -4.46
N TYR A 277 -1.72 12.74 -4.80
CA TYR A 277 -0.96 12.46 -6.02
C TYR A 277 -0.60 10.96 -6.24
N ASP A 278 -0.58 10.19 -5.15
CA ASP A 278 -0.29 8.75 -5.09
C ASP A 278 -1.09 8.22 -3.88
N THR A 279 -2.25 7.62 -4.17
CA THR A 279 -3.26 7.25 -3.17
C THR A 279 -2.83 6.07 -2.31
N ASP A 280 -2.15 5.08 -2.91
CA ASP A 280 -1.74 3.86 -2.21
C ASP A 280 -0.30 3.93 -1.65
N GLY A 281 0.48 4.91 -2.10
CA GLY A 281 1.83 5.22 -1.63
C GLY A 281 2.89 4.26 -2.13
N ASP A 282 2.67 3.55 -3.24
CA ASP A 282 3.63 2.62 -3.83
C ASP A 282 4.77 3.30 -4.61
N GLY A 283 4.63 4.61 -4.88
CA GLY A 283 5.58 5.46 -5.58
C GLY A 283 5.26 5.68 -7.06
N ILE A 284 4.15 5.16 -7.57
CA ILE A 284 3.58 5.44 -8.89
C ILE A 284 2.44 6.46 -8.69
N PRO A 285 2.40 7.58 -9.46
CA PRO A 285 1.28 8.51 -9.41
C PRO A 285 -0.02 7.84 -9.90
N ASP A 286 -1.16 8.20 -9.32
CA ASP A 286 -2.48 7.63 -9.67
C ASP A 286 -2.75 7.69 -11.19
N GLY A 287 -2.42 8.82 -11.85
CA GLY A 287 -2.53 8.96 -13.30
C GLY A 287 -1.67 8.01 -14.16
N GLU A 288 -0.61 7.42 -13.63
CA GLU A 288 0.29 6.48 -14.34
C GLU A 288 0.00 5.01 -14.00
N GLU A 289 -0.96 4.74 -13.13
CA GLU A 289 -1.39 3.38 -12.81
C GLU A 289 -2.21 2.75 -13.94
N ASP A 290 -2.24 1.41 -13.97
CA ASP A 290 -2.97 0.57 -14.94
C ASP A 290 -3.74 -0.51 -14.13
N PRO A 291 -4.94 -0.19 -13.60
CA PRO A 291 -5.66 -1.07 -12.67
C PRO A 291 -6.15 -2.38 -13.30
N ASP A 292 -6.46 -2.39 -14.60
CA ASP A 292 -7.05 -3.53 -15.31
C ASP A 292 -6.06 -4.32 -16.18
N GLN A 293 -4.83 -3.82 -16.33
CA GLN A 293 -3.68 -4.45 -16.98
C GLN A 293 -3.88 -4.68 -18.47
N ASP A 294 -4.45 -3.68 -19.13
CA ASP A 294 -4.67 -3.69 -20.56
C ASP A 294 -3.53 -3.00 -21.35
N GLY A 295 -2.66 -2.26 -20.63
CA GLY A 295 -1.51 -1.55 -21.14
C GLY A 295 -1.72 -0.05 -21.36
N LEU A 296 -2.86 0.50 -20.99
CA LEU A 296 -3.12 1.94 -20.88
C LEU A 296 -3.03 2.37 -19.40
N SER A 297 -2.58 3.60 -19.18
CA SER A 297 -2.62 4.20 -17.84
C SER A 297 -3.93 4.96 -17.65
N ASN A 298 -4.35 5.17 -16.40
CA ASN A 298 -5.52 5.98 -16.04
C ASN A 298 -5.57 7.31 -16.82
N LEU A 299 -4.42 7.98 -16.99
CA LEU A 299 -4.31 9.22 -17.77
C LEU A 299 -4.60 9.01 -19.26
N MET A 300 -4.06 7.95 -19.87
CA MET A 300 -4.33 7.62 -21.28
C MET A 300 -5.80 7.26 -21.49
N GLU A 301 -6.38 6.53 -20.56
CA GLU A 301 -7.79 6.14 -20.60
C GLU A 301 -8.72 7.33 -20.44
N GLN A 302 -8.38 8.27 -19.55
CA GLN A 302 -9.06 9.56 -19.46
C GLN A 302 -9.01 10.33 -20.78
N GLU A 303 -7.87 10.33 -21.49
CA GLU A 303 -7.74 11.01 -22.79
C GLU A 303 -8.53 10.31 -23.92
N LEU A 304 -8.64 8.98 -23.86
CA LEU A 304 -9.36 8.17 -24.84
C LEU A 304 -10.86 8.07 -24.54
N GLY A 305 -11.26 8.29 -23.29
CA GLY A 305 -12.62 8.13 -22.80
C GLY A 305 -13.03 6.67 -22.53
N THR A 306 -12.06 5.79 -22.29
CA THR A 306 -12.25 4.39 -21.91
C THR A 306 -12.52 4.24 -20.40
N ASP A 307 -12.91 3.05 -19.95
CA ASP A 307 -13.16 2.75 -18.55
C ASP A 307 -11.92 2.12 -17.90
N PRO A 308 -11.23 2.80 -16.96
CA PRO A 308 -9.97 2.35 -16.34
C PRO A 308 -10.06 1.10 -15.47
N LEU A 309 -11.26 0.55 -15.32
CA LEU A 309 -11.51 -0.68 -14.59
C LEU A 309 -11.99 -1.80 -15.52
N SER A 310 -11.96 -1.59 -16.84
CA SER A 310 -12.46 -2.51 -17.86
C SER A 310 -11.53 -2.56 -19.06
N ALA A 311 -10.70 -3.60 -19.09
CA ALA A 311 -9.67 -3.81 -20.12
C ALA A 311 -10.21 -3.90 -21.57
N ASP A 312 -11.52 -3.93 -21.79
CA ASP A 312 -12.23 -3.97 -23.07
C ASP A 312 -13.52 -3.15 -22.87
N THR A 313 -13.47 -1.86 -23.19
CA THR A 313 -14.53 -0.89 -22.86
C THR A 313 -15.79 -1.12 -23.68
N ASP A 314 -15.65 -1.46 -24.97
CA ASP A 314 -16.78 -1.64 -25.87
C ASP A 314 -17.30 -3.08 -25.96
N GLY A 315 -16.53 -4.05 -25.45
CA GLY A 315 -16.90 -5.45 -25.32
C GLY A 315 -16.80 -6.25 -26.60
N ASP A 316 -15.95 -5.85 -27.56
CA ASP A 316 -15.78 -6.55 -28.84
C ASP A 316 -14.80 -7.74 -28.77
N GLY A 317 -14.01 -7.84 -27.69
CA GLY A 317 -13.03 -8.88 -27.44
C GLY A 317 -11.57 -8.50 -27.73
N LEU A 318 -11.29 -7.28 -28.17
CA LEU A 318 -9.97 -6.66 -28.09
C LEU A 318 -9.87 -5.82 -26.81
N LYS A 319 -8.65 -5.73 -26.25
CA LYS A 319 -8.41 -4.82 -25.14
C LYS A 319 -8.21 -3.40 -25.64
N ASP A 320 -8.56 -2.37 -24.87
CA ASP A 320 -8.45 -0.97 -25.32
C ASP A 320 -6.99 -0.62 -25.70
N GLY A 321 -6.02 -1.06 -24.89
CA GLY A 321 -4.58 -0.93 -25.19
C GLY A 321 -4.13 -1.70 -26.43
N SER A 322 -4.82 -2.77 -26.80
CA SER A 322 -4.59 -3.50 -28.06
C SER A 322 -5.16 -2.74 -29.24
N GLU A 323 -6.35 -2.18 -29.10
CA GLU A 323 -7.02 -1.38 -30.12
C GLU A 323 -6.23 -0.13 -30.48
N VAL A 324 -5.72 0.60 -29.48
CA VAL A 324 -4.82 1.76 -29.70
C VAL A 324 -3.58 1.36 -30.50
N ARG A 325 -3.00 0.18 -30.21
CA ARG A 325 -1.82 -0.35 -30.93
C ARG A 325 -2.14 -0.80 -32.35
N LEU A 326 -3.34 -1.35 -32.57
CA LEU A 326 -3.83 -1.80 -33.88
C LEU A 326 -4.37 -0.64 -34.73
N GLY A 327 -4.70 0.49 -34.10
CA GLY A 327 -5.27 1.68 -34.73
C GLY A 327 -6.79 1.61 -34.90
N THR A 328 -7.48 0.84 -34.05
CA THR A 328 -8.94 0.83 -33.92
C THR A 328 -9.39 1.79 -32.81
N ASP A 329 -10.69 2.03 -32.70
CA ASP A 329 -11.32 2.93 -31.74
C ASP A 329 -11.90 2.11 -30.56
N PRO A 330 -11.34 2.21 -29.35
CA PRO A 330 -11.72 1.36 -28.20
C PRO A 330 -13.13 1.62 -27.66
N LEU A 331 -13.87 2.55 -28.28
CA LEU A 331 -15.26 2.86 -27.96
C LEU A 331 -16.23 2.36 -29.04
N SER A 332 -15.75 1.56 -29.99
CA SER A 332 -16.50 1.17 -31.19
C SER A 332 -16.17 -0.23 -31.70
N VAL A 333 -17.05 -1.17 -31.38
CA VAL A 333 -16.97 -2.60 -31.74
C VAL A 333 -16.72 -2.94 -33.22
N ASP A 334 -16.89 -1.99 -34.14
CA ASP A 334 -16.56 -2.08 -35.57
C ASP A 334 -16.14 -0.69 -36.04
N THR A 335 -14.86 -0.36 -35.82
CA THR A 335 -14.29 0.98 -36.06
C THR A 335 -14.54 1.47 -37.49
N ASN A 336 -14.46 0.58 -38.47
CA ASN A 336 -14.52 0.95 -39.88
C ASN A 336 -15.92 0.77 -40.51
N GLY A 337 -16.86 0.18 -39.76
CA GLY A 337 -18.26 0.01 -40.13
C GLY A 337 -18.49 -0.99 -41.28
N ASN A 338 -17.58 -1.95 -41.48
CA ASN A 338 -17.69 -2.90 -42.59
C ASN A 338 -18.55 -4.13 -42.27
N GLY A 339 -18.96 -4.30 -41.01
CA GLY A 339 -19.80 -5.39 -40.53
C GLY A 339 -19.05 -6.59 -39.96
N LEU A 340 -17.73 -6.53 -39.82
CA LEU A 340 -16.91 -7.38 -38.96
C LEU A 340 -16.53 -6.58 -37.72
N ILE A 341 -16.56 -7.22 -36.56
CA ILE A 341 -16.06 -6.57 -35.34
C ILE A 341 -14.53 -6.53 -35.39
N ASP A 342 -13.93 -5.57 -34.70
CA ASP A 342 -12.49 -5.32 -34.80
C ASP A 342 -11.68 -6.54 -34.35
N SER A 343 -12.14 -7.29 -33.35
CA SER A 343 -11.54 -8.57 -32.92
C SER A 343 -11.54 -9.68 -33.98
N GLU A 344 -12.38 -9.59 -35.01
CA GLU A 344 -12.47 -10.56 -36.12
C GLU A 344 -11.73 -10.11 -37.40
N GLU A 345 -11.09 -8.92 -37.39
CA GLU A 345 -10.35 -8.40 -38.53
C GLU A 345 -8.89 -8.88 -38.57
N ILE A 346 -8.23 -8.71 -39.73
CA ILE A 346 -6.83 -9.12 -39.96
C ILE A 346 -5.88 -7.93 -39.78
N TYR A 347 -4.93 -8.06 -38.85
CA TYR A 347 -3.93 -7.04 -38.55
C TYR A 347 -2.52 -7.53 -38.82
N THR A 348 -1.61 -6.60 -39.13
CA THR A 348 -0.17 -6.85 -39.10
C THR A 348 0.44 -6.19 -37.87
N GLN A 349 0.90 -7.03 -36.94
CA GLN A 349 1.42 -6.64 -35.64
C GLN A 349 2.95 -6.72 -35.64
N THR A 350 3.62 -5.80 -34.94
CA THR A 350 5.06 -5.87 -34.71
C THR A 350 5.33 -6.29 -33.28
N ILE A 351 6.03 -7.41 -33.11
CA ILE A 351 6.42 -7.96 -31.81
C ILE A 351 7.94 -7.86 -31.69
N LEU A 352 8.40 -7.22 -30.62
CA LEU A 352 9.82 -7.16 -30.29
C LEU A 352 10.14 -8.34 -29.37
N GLY A 353 11.17 -9.12 -29.73
CA GLY A 353 11.63 -10.20 -28.86
C GLY A 353 12.31 -9.66 -27.61
N PRO A 354 12.48 -10.49 -26.56
CA PRO A 354 13.30 -10.14 -25.40
C PRO A 354 14.80 -9.99 -25.74
N ILE A 355 15.17 -10.28 -26.98
CA ILE A 355 16.53 -10.29 -27.50
C ILE A 355 16.70 -9.02 -28.34
N PRO A 356 17.72 -8.18 -28.06
CA PRO A 356 17.98 -6.98 -28.83
C PRO A 356 18.01 -7.27 -30.33
N ASP A 357 17.38 -6.39 -31.11
CA ASP A 357 17.35 -6.41 -32.58
C ASP A 357 16.64 -7.61 -33.23
N VAL A 358 16.03 -8.52 -32.45
CA VAL A 358 15.11 -9.54 -32.97
C VAL A 358 13.70 -8.96 -33.06
N LYS A 359 13.16 -8.91 -34.28
CA LYS A 359 11.82 -8.37 -34.56
C LYS A 359 11.00 -9.39 -35.34
N LEU A 360 9.70 -9.44 -35.03
CA LEU A 360 8.71 -10.21 -35.76
C LEU A 360 7.61 -9.27 -36.26
N GLU A 361 7.30 -9.33 -37.55
CA GLU A 361 6.06 -8.76 -38.10
C GLU A 361 5.12 -9.93 -38.39
N ILE A 362 3.95 -10.00 -37.76
CA ILE A 362 3.01 -11.13 -37.89
C ILE A 362 1.65 -10.63 -38.38
N THR A 363 1.06 -11.33 -39.33
CA THR A 363 -0.30 -11.05 -39.83
C THR A 363 -1.24 -12.14 -39.35
N ALA A 364 -2.26 -11.77 -38.58
CA ALA A 364 -3.25 -12.69 -37.99
C ALA A 364 -4.60 -12.00 -37.75
N ILE A 365 -5.62 -12.79 -37.37
CA ILE A 365 -6.93 -12.27 -36.94
C ILE A 365 -6.82 -11.79 -35.50
N GLY A 366 -7.35 -10.60 -35.20
CA GLY A 366 -7.30 -9.96 -33.88
C GLY A 366 -5.89 -9.63 -33.40
N ASP A 367 -5.73 -9.34 -32.11
CA ASP A 367 -4.43 -9.25 -31.46
C ASP A 367 -3.96 -10.64 -31.01
N ILE A 368 -2.74 -11.04 -31.41
CA ILE A 368 -2.15 -12.32 -31.00
C ILE A 368 -0.78 -12.13 -30.32
N SER A 369 -0.42 -10.89 -30.00
CA SER A 369 0.91 -10.53 -29.49
C SER A 369 1.26 -11.26 -28.20
N GLU A 370 0.31 -11.42 -27.27
CA GLU A 370 0.49 -12.20 -26.04
C GLU A 370 0.56 -13.72 -26.29
N ALA A 371 0.07 -14.20 -27.44
CA ALA A 371 0.07 -15.62 -27.81
C ALA A 371 1.31 -16.04 -28.62
N VAL A 372 2.28 -15.15 -28.78
CA VAL A 372 3.52 -15.39 -29.54
C VAL A 372 4.73 -15.36 -28.61
N TYR A 373 5.57 -16.37 -28.71
CA TYR A 373 6.75 -16.53 -27.87
C TYR A 373 8.02 -16.60 -28.72
N ILE A 374 9.05 -15.86 -28.29
CA ILE A 374 10.36 -15.80 -28.94
C ILE A 374 11.42 -16.19 -27.91
N TYR A 375 12.10 -17.31 -28.11
CA TYR A 375 13.13 -17.82 -27.20
C TYR A 375 14.52 -17.78 -27.82
N ASP A 376 15.53 -17.42 -27.02
CA ASP A 376 16.93 -17.67 -27.37
C ASP A 376 17.26 -19.14 -27.08
N ALA A 377 17.33 -19.94 -28.14
CA ALA A 377 17.66 -21.36 -28.07
C ALA A 377 19.16 -21.63 -28.18
N THR A 378 20.00 -20.59 -28.22
CA THR A 378 21.46 -20.73 -28.42
C THR A 378 22.13 -21.54 -27.33
N SER A 379 21.69 -21.41 -26.07
CA SER A 379 22.30 -22.09 -24.90
C SER A 379 21.69 -23.46 -24.58
N ASN A 380 20.42 -23.70 -24.95
CA ASN A 380 19.71 -24.96 -24.65
C ASN A 380 20.26 -26.17 -25.42
N ILE A 381 21.00 -25.96 -26.51
CA ILE A 381 21.69 -27.01 -27.27
C ILE A 381 23.06 -27.36 -26.64
N VAL A 382 23.64 -26.45 -25.85
CA VAL A 382 25.01 -26.59 -25.31
C VAL A 382 25.08 -27.47 -24.06
N ALA A 383 23.94 -27.72 -23.40
CA ALA A 383 23.91 -28.37 -22.09
C ALA A 383 24.25 -29.88 -22.10
N ASP A 384 24.19 -30.56 -23.25
CA ASP A 384 24.42 -32.01 -23.32
C ASP A 384 25.37 -32.46 -24.46
N HIS A 385 25.76 -31.59 -25.39
CA HIS A 385 26.66 -31.92 -26.50
C HIS A 385 27.69 -30.80 -26.77
N GLU A 386 28.95 -31.20 -26.92
CA GLU A 386 30.15 -30.35 -27.08
C GLU A 386 30.21 -29.55 -28.41
N TYR A 387 29.17 -29.62 -29.25
CA TYR A 387 29.10 -28.92 -30.55
C TYR A 387 27.67 -28.43 -30.82
N SER A 388 27.46 -27.11 -30.82
CA SER A 388 26.21 -26.47 -31.20
C SER A 388 26.17 -26.15 -32.70
N VAL A 389 24.98 -26.10 -33.29
CA VAL A 389 24.75 -25.57 -34.67
C VAL A 389 25.37 -24.17 -34.83
N THR A 390 25.40 -23.39 -33.74
CA THR A 390 25.95 -22.04 -33.68
C THR A 390 27.49 -21.99 -33.58
N ASP A 391 28.16 -23.12 -33.37
CA ASP A 391 29.63 -23.27 -33.39
C ASP A 391 30.19 -23.54 -34.80
N SER A 392 29.31 -23.68 -35.79
CA SER A 392 29.70 -23.81 -37.20
C SER A 392 30.34 -22.53 -37.72
N VAL A 393 31.40 -22.66 -38.53
CA VAL A 393 32.03 -21.53 -39.27
C VAL A 393 31.03 -20.83 -40.21
N TYR A 394 29.95 -21.51 -40.58
CA TYR A 394 28.91 -20.94 -41.42
C TYR A 394 27.83 -20.19 -40.63
N SER A 395 27.68 -20.43 -39.32
CA SER A 395 26.69 -19.72 -38.50
C SER A 395 27.13 -18.30 -38.22
N VAL A 396 26.23 -17.33 -38.44
CA VAL A 396 26.46 -15.90 -38.23
C VAL A 396 25.33 -15.24 -37.45
N SER A 397 24.61 -16.01 -36.63
CA SER A 397 23.70 -15.51 -35.59
C SER A 397 23.60 -16.53 -34.44
N GLY A 398 22.79 -16.19 -33.43
CA GLY A 398 22.22 -17.17 -32.50
C GLY A 398 21.19 -18.10 -33.15
N LEU A 399 20.59 -18.97 -32.34
CA LEU A 399 19.47 -19.83 -32.72
C LEU A 399 18.23 -19.37 -31.95
N TYR A 400 17.15 -19.09 -32.67
CA TYR A 400 15.95 -18.49 -32.09
C TYR A 400 14.74 -19.37 -32.36
N GLU A 401 13.98 -19.67 -31.32
CA GLU A 401 12.73 -20.42 -31.46
C GLU A 401 11.55 -19.44 -31.45
N PHE A 402 10.71 -19.55 -32.47
CA PHE A 402 9.43 -18.84 -32.52
C PHE A 402 8.33 -19.85 -32.26
N ARG A 403 7.31 -19.45 -31.49
CA ARG A 403 6.10 -20.24 -31.24
C ARG A 403 4.88 -19.33 -31.22
N SER A 404 3.74 -19.88 -31.60
CA SER A 404 2.45 -19.24 -31.40
C SER A 404 1.42 -20.26 -30.95
N GLU A 405 0.57 -19.86 -30.01
CA GLU A 405 -0.59 -20.64 -29.57
C GLU A 405 -1.82 -20.43 -30.46
N LEU A 406 -1.81 -19.36 -31.26
CA LEU A 406 -2.90 -18.98 -32.17
C LEU A 406 -2.46 -19.10 -33.64
N PRO A 407 -3.39 -19.35 -34.57
CA PRO A 407 -3.07 -19.39 -35.98
C PRO A 407 -2.73 -17.99 -36.51
N PHE A 408 -1.82 -17.94 -37.47
CA PHE A 408 -1.46 -16.72 -38.20
C PHE A 408 -1.39 -17.00 -39.71
N GLU A 409 -1.55 -15.96 -40.54
CA GLU A 409 -1.52 -16.07 -41.99
C GLU A 409 -0.08 -16.06 -42.53
N ARG A 410 0.75 -15.16 -42.01
CA ARG A 410 2.15 -15.02 -42.39
C ARG A 410 2.93 -14.28 -41.31
N ALA A 411 4.24 -14.51 -41.29
CA ALA A 411 5.19 -13.84 -40.43
C ALA A 411 6.42 -13.40 -41.24
N ARG A 412 7.03 -12.28 -40.86
CA ARG A 412 8.34 -11.86 -41.29
C ARG A 412 9.24 -11.73 -40.07
N ILE A 413 10.23 -12.58 -40.01
CA ILE A 413 11.23 -12.62 -38.95
C ILE A 413 12.41 -11.76 -39.37
N HIS A 414 12.95 -10.96 -38.45
CA HIS A 414 14.16 -10.16 -38.60
C HIS A 414 15.17 -10.61 -37.54
N LEU A 415 16.33 -11.10 -37.99
CA LEU A 415 17.41 -11.55 -37.12
C LEU A 415 18.67 -10.71 -37.33
N PRO A 416 19.37 -10.33 -36.24
CA PRO A 416 20.65 -9.64 -36.34
C PRO A 416 21.75 -10.60 -36.79
N VAL A 417 22.69 -10.09 -37.60
CA VAL A 417 23.91 -10.80 -37.96
C VAL A 417 24.99 -10.53 -36.91
N ASP A 418 25.58 -11.60 -36.40
CA ASP A 418 26.80 -11.58 -35.60
C ASP A 418 27.98 -11.19 -36.53
N LEU A 419 28.35 -9.91 -36.50
CA LEU A 419 29.39 -9.34 -37.35
C LEU A 419 30.78 -9.90 -37.01
N ASP A 420 31.02 -10.29 -35.76
CA ASP A 420 32.29 -10.91 -35.35
C ASP A 420 32.43 -12.29 -35.99
N LYS A 421 31.34 -13.07 -36.01
CA LYS A 421 31.30 -14.34 -36.75
C LYS A 421 31.36 -14.12 -38.25
N LEU A 422 30.69 -13.11 -38.80
CA LEU A 422 30.72 -12.83 -40.24
C LEU A 422 32.14 -12.48 -40.72
N GLY A 423 32.86 -11.63 -39.98
CA GLY A 423 34.18 -11.13 -40.37
C GLY A 423 34.13 -10.33 -41.67
N ASP A 424 35.12 -10.51 -42.55
CA ASP A 424 35.21 -9.80 -43.84
C ASP A 424 34.28 -10.36 -44.94
N ARG A 425 33.36 -11.27 -44.59
CA ARG A 425 32.48 -11.96 -45.56
C ARG A 425 31.31 -11.06 -45.97
N GLU A 426 30.90 -11.14 -47.25
CA GLU A 426 29.80 -10.36 -47.82
C GLU A 426 28.45 -10.76 -47.20
N ILE A 427 27.76 -9.81 -46.56
CA ILE A 427 26.51 -10.05 -45.84
C ILE A 427 25.37 -10.50 -46.77
N GLU A 428 25.44 -10.17 -48.06
CA GLU A 428 24.47 -10.55 -49.11
C GLU A 428 24.36 -12.07 -49.30
N HIS A 429 25.38 -12.81 -48.87
CA HIS A 429 25.43 -14.27 -48.89
C HIS A 429 24.87 -14.92 -47.62
N VAL A 430 24.45 -14.14 -46.63
CA VAL A 430 23.79 -14.67 -45.45
C VAL A 430 22.35 -15.08 -45.80
N LYS A 431 21.93 -16.24 -45.29
CA LYS A 431 20.60 -16.80 -45.47
C LYS A 431 19.99 -17.16 -44.13
N MET A 432 18.73 -16.78 -43.96
CA MET A 432 17.88 -17.31 -42.92
C MET A 432 17.46 -18.73 -43.28
N VAL A 433 17.64 -19.64 -42.33
CA VAL A 433 17.27 -21.05 -42.42
C VAL A 433 16.37 -21.39 -41.23
N TYR A 434 15.43 -22.31 -41.43
CA TYR A 434 14.59 -22.87 -40.37
C TYR A 434 14.87 -24.36 -40.19
N PHE A 435 14.63 -24.92 -39.01
CA PHE A 435 14.75 -26.35 -38.77
C PHE A 435 13.48 -27.09 -39.21
N ASP A 436 13.60 -28.04 -40.13
CA ASP A 436 12.53 -28.93 -40.52
C ASP A 436 12.63 -30.22 -39.70
N GLU A 437 11.65 -30.46 -38.82
CA GLU A 437 11.66 -31.62 -37.93
C GLU A 437 11.40 -32.95 -38.66
N GLU A 438 10.69 -32.93 -39.80
CA GLU A 438 10.42 -34.15 -40.56
C GLU A 438 11.67 -34.61 -41.32
N LEU A 439 12.40 -33.66 -41.91
CA LEU A 439 13.66 -33.92 -42.60
C LEU A 439 14.87 -33.91 -41.65
N MET A 440 14.69 -33.50 -40.40
CA MET A 440 15.72 -33.34 -39.37
C MET A 440 16.90 -32.49 -39.88
N THR A 441 16.61 -31.38 -40.56
CA THR A 441 17.65 -30.54 -41.19
C THR A 441 17.26 -29.07 -41.32
N PHE A 442 18.24 -28.19 -41.52
CA PHE A 442 17.99 -26.77 -41.76
C PHE A 442 17.71 -26.47 -43.24
N ILE A 443 16.63 -25.77 -43.51
CA ILE A 443 16.15 -25.41 -44.85
C ILE A 443 16.15 -23.88 -45.00
N PRO A 444 16.78 -23.32 -46.03
CA PRO A 444 16.70 -21.88 -46.31
C PRO A 444 15.27 -21.44 -46.63
N LEU A 445 14.84 -20.32 -46.06
CA LEU A 445 13.56 -19.71 -46.43
C LEU A 445 13.55 -19.27 -47.89
N GLU A 446 12.45 -19.46 -48.61
CA GLU A 446 12.38 -19.08 -50.02
C GLU A 446 12.37 -17.57 -50.21
N LYS A 447 11.61 -16.86 -49.38
CA LYS A 447 11.46 -15.40 -49.41
C LYS A 447 12.24 -14.78 -48.25
N GLN A 448 13.37 -14.19 -48.57
CA GLN A 448 14.25 -13.58 -47.58
C GLN A 448 15.12 -12.50 -48.23
N GLY A 449 15.67 -11.62 -47.41
CA GLY A 449 16.56 -10.56 -47.86
C GLY A 449 17.48 -10.09 -46.75
N VAL A 450 18.46 -9.28 -47.14
CA VAL A 450 19.45 -8.70 -46.23
C VAL A 450 19.23 -7.20 -46.25
N ASP A 451 19.26 -6.58 -45.07
CA ASP A 451 19.39 -5.15 -44.90
C ASP A 451 20.83 -4.83 -44.45
N PRO A 452 21.72 -4.42 -45.37
CA PRO A 452 23.11 -4.12 -45.03
C PRO A 452 23.25 -2.87 -44.16
N ALA A 453 22.26 -1.97 -44.16
CA ALA A 453 22.34 -0.74 -43.37
C ALA A 453 22.14 -1.01 -41.88
N THR A 454 21.28 -1.97 -41.55
CA THR A 454 20.99 -2.38 -40.17
C THR A 454 21.74 -3.63 -39.74
N GLY A 455 22.38 -4.36 -40.66
CA GLY A 455 23.05 -5.63 -40.35
C GLY A 455 22.06 -6.74 -40.03
N THR A 456 20.85 -6.69 -40.60
CA THR A 456 19.74 -7.59 -40.30
C THR A 456 19.41 -8.44 -41.51
N VAL A 457 19.00 -9.69 -41.29
CA VAL A 457 18.42 -10.55 -42.33
C VAL A 457 16.95 -10.78 -42.00
N TRP A 458 16.10 -10.64 -43.00
CA TRP A 458 14.67 -10.90 -42.86
C TRP A 458 14.25 -12.11 -43.68
N GLY A 459 13.24 -12.84 -43.21
CA GLY A 459 12.64 -13.97 -43.91
C GLY A 459 11.13 -14.06 -43.68
N GLU A 460 10.37 -14.37 -44.72
CA GLU A 460 8.92 -14.62 -44.64
C GLU A 460 8.63 -16.10 -44.47
N THR A 461 7.67 -16.42 -43.59
CA THR A 461 7.26 -17.78 -43.24
C THR A 461 5.77 -17.82 -42.89
N ASP A 462 5.13 -18.98 -43.04
CA ASP A 462 3.74 -19.28 -42.66
C ASP A 462 3.65 -20.31 -41.51
N HIS A 463 4.80 -20.71 -40.99
CA HIS A 463 4.96 -21.62 -39.86
C HIS A 463 6.07 -21.08 -38.95
N PHE A 464 6.13 -21.62 -37.73
CA PHE A 464 7.20 -21.35 -36.80
C PHE A 464 8.01 -22.60 -36.48
N SER A 465 9.28 -22.37 -36.14
CA SER A 465 10.33 -23.37 -35.89
C SER A 465 11.53 -22.69 -35.21
N LEU A 466 12.67 -23.37 -35.16
CA LEU A 466 13.99 -22.80 -34.90
C LEU A 466 14.52 -22.10 -36.15
N TYR A 467 14.98 -20.86 -36.00
CA TYR A 467 15.56 -20.04 -37.07
C TYR A 467 16.99 -19.60 -36.72
N THR A 468 17.86 -19.57 -37.72
CA THR A 468 19.24 -19.06 -37.60
C THR A 468 19.74 -18.52 -38.93
N LEU A 469 20.87 -17.83 -38.92
CA LEU A 469 21.50 -17.24 -40.10
C LEU A 469 22.79 -17.95 -40.44
N PHE A 470 22.88 -18.45 -41.67
CA PHE A 470 24.09 -19.07 -42.22
C PHE A 470 24.68 -18.26 -43.38
N TYR A 471 26.00 -18.10 -43.40
CA TYR A 471 26.73 -17.59 -44.56
C TYR A 471 26.81 -18.68 -45.65
N LEU A 472 26.00 -18.56 -46.69
CA LEU A 472 25.84 -19.54 -47.77
C LEU A 472 26.07 -18.87 -49.14
N PRO A 473 27.34 -18.57 -49.52
CA PRO A 473 27.68 -17.81 -50.73
C PRO A 473 27.33 -18.53 -52.02
N ASN A 474 27.19 -19.86 -51.95
CA ASN A 474 26.79 -20.67 -53.08
C ASN A 474 25.93 -21.84 -52.58
N LEU A 475 24.68 -21.54 -52.25
CA LEU A 475 23.71 -22.52 -51.76
C LEU A 475 23.62 -23.76 -52.68
N GLY A 476 23.70 -23.55 -54.00
CA GLY A 476 23.72 -24.62 -54.99
C GLY A 476 25.02 -25.43 -55.04
N ALA A 477 26.14 -24.89 -54.53
CA ALA A 477 27.42 -25.59 -54.49
C ALA A 477 27.67 -26.42 -53.23
N ILE A 478 26.82 -26.29 -52.20
CA ILE A 478 26.88 -27.16 -51.01
C ILE A 478 26.79 -28.64 -51.42
N TRP A 479 26.07 -28.92 -52.53
CA TRP A 479 25.94 -30.24 -53.15
C TRP A 479 26.88 -30.49 -54.34
N GLN A 480 27.64 -29.48 -54.80
CA GLN A 480 28.61 -29.61 -55.89
C GLN A 480 30.02 -29.79 -55.32
N VAL A 481 30.20 -30.77 -54.43
CA VAL A 481 31.52 -31.09 -53.90
C VAL A 481 32.34 -31.77 -55.02
N PRO A 482 33.42 -31.15 -55.52
CA PRO A 482 34.25 -31.76 -56.55
C PRO A 482 35.06 -32.90 -55.95
N PHE A 483 34.95 -34.10 -56.50
CA PHE A 483 35.82 -35.22 -56.17
C PHE A 483 36.84 -35.44 -57.28
N ILE A 484 38.08 -35.73 -56.90
CA ILE A 484 39.10 -36.17 -57.85
C ILE A 484 38.95 -37.68 -57.98
N SER A 485 38.54 -38.16 -59.15
CA SER A 485 38.64 -39.59 -59.46
C SER A 485 40.02 -39.90 -60.04
N GLY A 486 40.70 -40.90 -59.48
CA GLY A 486 41.95 -41.42 -60.03
C GLY A 486 42.60 -42.44 -59.11
N ASP A 487 43.41 -43.33 -59.67
CA ASP A 487 44.36 -44.10 -58.86
C ASP A 487 45.42 -43.16 -58.26
N ARG A 488 46.15 -43.66 -57.26
CA ARG A 488 47.13 -42.92 -56.44
C ARG A 488 48.16 -42.07 -57.22
N GLU A 489 48.29 -42.24 -58.53
CA GLU A 489 49.33 -41.59 -59.34
C GLU A 489 48.81 -40.62 -60.42
N SER A 490 47.50 -40.53 -60.69
CA SER A 490 47.02 -39.85 -61.91
C SER A 490 46.04 -38.68 -61.78
N ASN A 491 45.61 -38.24 -60.58
CA ASN A 491 44.71 -37.09 -60.29
C ASN A 491 44.46 -36.09 -61.46
N THR A 492 43.56 -36.40 -62.39
CA THR A 492 43.40 -35.55 -63.61
C THR A 492 41.97 -35.24 -64.02
N GLU A 493 40.94 -35.73 -63.34
CA GLU A 493 39.55 -35.35 -63.68
C GLU A 493 38.71 -35.05 -62.44
N ILE A 494 38.07 -33.89 -62.44
CA ILE A 494 37.07 -33.49 -61.45
C ILE A 494 35.75 -34.12 -61.87
N ILE A 495 35.20 -34.97 -61.01
CA ILE A 495 33.85 -35.52 -61.18
C ILE A 495 32.95 -35.00 -60.05
N PHE A 496 31.70 -34.71 -60.40
CA PHE A 496 30.66 -34.36 -59.44
C PHE A 496 29.95 -35.63 -58.98
N LEU A 497 29.55 -35.69 -57.72
CA LEU A 497 28.78 -36.81 -57.19
C LEU A 497 27.28 -36.51 -57.31
N ASP A 498 26.52 -37.57 -57.56
CA ASP A 498 25.05 -37.56 -57.53
C ASP A 498 24.53 -37.98 -56.15
N VAL A 499 25.30 -38.77 -55.40
CA VAL A 499 24.98 -39.24 -54.03
C VAL A 499 26.25 -39.29 -53.17
N MET A 500 26.18 -38.86 -51.91
CA MET A 500 27.25 -39.03 -50.91
C MET A 500 26.74 -39.80 -49.70
N PHE A 501 27.43 -40.89 -49.34
CA PHE A 501 27.24 -41.57 -48.07
C PHE A 501 28.27 -41.08 -47.06
N VAL A 502 27.80 -40.52 -45.94
CA VAL A 502 28.66 -40.23 -44.79
C VAL A 502 28.42 -41.32 -43.76
N ILE A 503 29.42 -42.17 -43.54
CA ILE A 503 29.32 -43.33 -42.64
C ILE A 503 30.17 -43.08 -41.41
N ASP A 504 29.56 -43.10 -40.24
CA ASP A 504 30.30 -43.06 -38.99
C ASP A 504 31.21 -44.30 -38.87
N SER A 505 32.49 -44.03 -38.65
CA SER A 505 33.55 -45.00 -38.46
C SER A 505 34.32 -44.74 -37.16
N SER A 506 33.72 -43.99 -36.22
CA SER A 506 34.21 -43.82 -34.87
C SER A 506 34.30 -45.15 -34.12
N GLY A 507 35.14 -45.21 -33.09
CA GLY A 507 35.30 -46.42 -32.27
C GLY A 507 34.02 -46.89 -31.58
N SER A 508 33.04 -45.99 -31.37
CA SER A 508 31.73 -46.35 -30.79
C SER A 508 30.94 -47.33 -31.66
N MET A 509 31.22 -47.33 -32.98
CA MET A 509 30.55 -48.21 -33.92
C MET A 509 30.99 -49.67 -33.80
N ASP A 510 32.10 -49.96 -33.12
CA ASP A 510 32.51 -51.33 -32.80
C ASP A 510 31.49 -52.03 -31.87
N TRP A 511 30.72 -51.27 -31.09
CA TRP A 511 29.67 -51.82 -30.22
C TRP A 511 28.26 -51.54 -30.72
N ASN A 512 28.00 -50.39 -31.35
CA ASN A 512 26.66 -50.05 -31.89
C ASN A 512 26.32 -50.79 -33.19
N ASP A 513 27.32 -51.11 -34.02
CA ASP A 513 27.15 -51.91 -35.24
C ASP A 513 28.34 -52.88 -35.41
N PRO A 514 28.45 -53.88 -34.50
CA PRO A 514 29.59 -54.79 -34.44
C PRO A 514 29.71 -55.71 -35.66
N ASN A 515 28.64 -55.79 -36.46
CA ASN A 515 28.57 -56.62 -37.67
C ASN A 515 28.71 -55.78 -38.96
N ASP A 516 29.00 -54.49 -38.86
CA ASP A 516 29.16 -53.58 -39.99
C ASP A 516 27.94 -53.57 -40.95
N TYR A 517 26.72 -53.67 -40.41
CA TYR A 517 25.49 -53.61 -41.21
C TYR A 517 25.39 -52.29 -41.98
N ARG A 518 25.92 -51.18 -41.45
CA ARG A 518 25.98 -49.89 -42.17
C ARG A 518 26.79 -49.97 -43.47
N LYS A 519 27.92 -50.70 -43.46
CA LYS A 519 28.75 -50.91 -44.66
C LYS A 519 28.03 -51.79 -45.67
N THR A 520 27.33 -52.82 -45.18
CA THR A 520 26.52 -53.72 -46.01
C THR A 520 25.34 -52.98 -46.65
N ALA A 521 24.63 -52.16 -45.89
CA ALA A 521 23.51 -51.36 -46.37
C ALA A 521 23.95 -50.32 -47.42
N ALA A 522 25.04 -49.59 -47.14
CA ALA A 522 25.61 -48.65 -48.11
C ALA A 522 26.02 -49.36 -49.40
N LYS A 523 26.67 -50.53 -49.30
CA LYS A 523 27.01 -51.35 -50.47
C LYS A 523 25.77 -51.78 -51.26
N ASN A 524 24.76 -52.33 -50.60
CA ASN A 524 23.53 -52.79 -51.25
C ASN A 524 22.78 -51.65 -51.95
N PHE A 525 22.79 -50.45 -51.35
CA PHE A 525 22.20 -49.27 -51.97
C PHE A 525 22.99 -48.87 -53.22
N VAL A 526 24.32 -48.78 -53.12
CA VAL A 526 25.18 -48.43 -54.27
C VAL A 526 25.03 -49.43 -55.41
N ASP A 527 24.96 -50.72 -55.11
CA ASP A 527 24.75 -51.78 -56.10
C ASP A 527 23.38 -51.68 -56.80
N GLY A 528 22.40 -51.03 -56.17
CA GLY A 528 21.05 -50.83 -56.69
C GLY A 528 20.87 -49.57 -57.54
N LEU A 529 21.88 -48.71 -57.63
CA LEU A 529 21.79 -47.46 -58.39
C LEU A 529 21.86 -47.70 -59.90
N ILE A 530 21.26 -46.77 -60.65
CA ILE A 530 21.24 -46.83 -62.11
C ILE A 530 22.68 -46.77 -62.64
N PRO A 531 23.07 -47.60 -63.62
CA PRO A 531 24.40 -47.55 -64.21
C PRO A 531 24.73 -46.14 -64.71
N GLY A 532 25.81 -45.56 -64.19
CA GLY A 532 26.24 -44.20 -64.48
C GLY A 532 26.07 -43.20 -63.32
N THR A 533 25.34 -43.56 -62.26
CA THR A 533 25.26 -42.75 -61.02
C THR A 533 26.64 -42.65 -60.36
N ARG A 534 27.05 -41.42 -60.02
CA ARG A 534 28.35 -41.11 -59.41
C ARG A 534 28.18 -41.02 -57.90
N VAL A 535 28.76 -41.96 -57.15
CA VAL A 535 28.60 -42.03 -55.68
C VAL A 535 29.92 -41.89 -54.96
N GLY A 536 29.92 -41.11 -53.88
CA GLY A 536 31.00 -41.05 -52.91
C GLY A 536 30.62 -41.72 -51.59
N VAL A 537 31.60 -42.30 -50.91
CA VAL A 537 31.47 -42.76 -49.53
C VAL A 537 32.56 -42.08 -48.73
N ALA A 538 32.17 -41.23 -47.79
CA ALA A 538 33.05 -40.58 -46.83
C ALA A 538 32.89 -41.26 -45.47
N THR A 539 34.01 -41.57 -44.81
CA THR A 539 34.01 -42.11 -43.45
C THR A 539 34.40 -41.00 -42.48
N VAL A 540 33.57 -40.77 -41.46
CA VAL A 540 33.94 -39.87 -40.37
C VAL A 540 34.68 -40.68 -39.31
N ILE A 541 35.90 -40.28 -38.99
CA ILE A 541 36.66 -40.83 -37.87
C ILE A 541 36.72 -39.72 -36.84
N ALA A 542 36.10 -39.93 -35.67
CA ALA A 542 36.38 -39.06 -34.54
C ALA A 542 37.88 -39.20 -34.20
N ARG A 543 38.64 -38.12 -34.36
CA ARG A 543 40.00 -38.10 -33.79
C ARG A 543 39.83 -37.99 -32.28
N GLU A 544 40.32 -38.99 -31.57
CA GLU A 544 40.63 -38.86 -30.14
C GLU A 544 41.64 -37.73 -29.91
#